data_AF-A0A3D0K1N3-F1
#
_entry.id   AF-A0A3D0K1N3-F1
#
_cell.length_a   1.000
_cell.length_b   1.000
_cell.length_c   1.000
_cell.angle_alpha   90.00
_cell.angle_beta   90.00
_cell.angle_gamma   90.00
#
_symmetry.space_group_name_H-M   'P 1'
#
loop_
_entity.id
_entity.type
_entity.pdbx_description
1 polymer ?
#
loop_
_entity_poly.entity_id
_entity_poly.type
_entity_poly.pdbx_seq_one_letter_code
_entity_poly.pdbx_strand_id
1 'polypeptide(L)'
;GDQACLVNPVTEIVAGDDVHVDHYRIVREGKGTWHIGGFGLTQGNDSNVNSCCMAMEGALIRNGMTGTLDGTDGMANLRGLAIVEGERHVDNFLRVNHMKPDCNSREYFKHILTDHG
;
A
#
# COMPACT_ATOMS: atom_id res chain seq x y z
N GLY A 1 9.17 -8.58 -18.30
CA GLY A 1 9.04 -9.26 -19.60
C GLY A 1 7.60 -9.68 -19.79
N ASP A 2 7.19 -10.06 -21.00
CA ASP A 2 5.76 -10.35 -21.29
C ASP A 2 5.33 -11.79 -21.01
N GLN A 3 6.25 -12.64 -20.55
CA GLN A 3 5.87 -13.96 -20.04
C GLN A 3 5.03 -13.83 -18.77
N ALA A 4 4.02 -14.69 -18.66
CA ALA A 4 3.23 -14.78 -17.46
C ALA A 4 4.12 -15.16 -16.26
N CYS A 5 4.04 -14.37 -15.20
CA CYS A 5 4.73 -14.65 -13.96
C CYS A 5 3.93 -14.11 -12.76
N LEU A 6 4.28 -14.61 -11.59
CA LEU A 6 3.77 -14.12 -10.31
C LEU A 6 4.88 -13.34 -9.61
N VAL A 7 4.56 -12.12 -9.19
CA VAL A 7 5.41 -11.28 -8.34
C VAL A 7 4.68 -11.11 -7.01
N ASN A 8 5.30 -11.57 -5.92
CA ASN A 8 4.69 -11.58 -4.59
C ASN A 8 5.61 -10.91 -3.55
N PRO A 9 5.77 -9.57 -3.58
CA PRO A 9 6.67 -8.86 -2.70
C PRO A 9 5.99 -8.53 -1.37
N VAL A 10 6.76 -8.63 -0.29
CA VAL A 10 6.36 -8.19 1.05
C VAL A 10 7.30 -7.07 1.50
N THR A 11 6.74 -6.02 2.10
CA THR A 11 7.49 -4.97 2.77
C THR A 11 6.93 -4.79 4.17
N GLU A 12 7.79 -4.81 5.17
CA GLU A 12 7.43 -4.57 6.57
C GLU A 12 8.24 -3.39 7.10
N ILE A 13 7.55 -2.42 7.70
CA ILE A 13 8.15 -1.26 8.36
C ILE A 13 7.83 -1.36 9.84
N VAL A 14 8.89 -1.44 10.65
CA VAL A 14 8.81 -1.28 12.10
C VAL A 14 9.38 0.11 12.42
N ALA A 15 8.50 1.09 12.57
CA ALA A 15 8.85 2.45 12.93
C ALA A 15 8.98 2.55 14.45
N GLY A 16 10.18 2.87 14.94
CA GLY A 16 10.42 3.12 16.36
C GLY A 16 9.80 4.44 16.83
N ASP A 17 10.10 4.82 18.06
CA ASP A 17 9.61 6.07 18.64
C ASP A 17 10.28 7.29 17.96
N ASP A 18 9.54 8.40 17.82
CA ASP A 18 10.03 9.68 17.27
C ASP A 18 10.63 9.60 15.86
N VAL A 19 10.26 8.60 15.05
CA VAL A 19 10.78 8.45 13.68
C VAL A 19 9.82 8.99 12.63
N HIS A 20 10.39 9.46 11.52
CA HIS A 20 9.64 9.81 10.31
C HIS A 20 10.04 8.89 9.16
N VAL A 21 9.07 8.29 8.47
CA VAL A 21 9.29 7.36 7.34
C VAL A 21 8.41 7.73 6.16
N ASP A 22 9.04 7.87 4.99
CA ASP A 22 8.34 8.00 3.70
C ASP A 22 8.63 6.77 2.84
N HIS A 23 7.58 6.02 2.51
CA HIS A 23 7.63 4.82 1.69
C HIS A 23 6.79 4.98 0.43
N TYR A 24 7.35 4.54 -0.70
CA TYR A 24 6.69 4.55 -2.00
C TYR A 24 6.87 3.20 -2.68
N ARG A 25 5.77 2.59 -3.10
CA ARG A 25 5.77 1.41 -3.97
C ARG A 25 5.23 1.78 -5.32
N ILE A 26 5.98 1.49 -6.37
CA ILE A 26 5.55 1.63 -7.76
C ILE A 26 5.43 0.22 -8.35
N VAL A 27 4.22 -0.16 -8.77
CA VAL A 27 3.95 -1.44 -9.43
C VAL A 27 3.83 -1.20 -10.93
N ARG A 28 4.87 -1.63 -11.66
CA ARG A 28 4.98 -1.56 -13.13
C ARG A 28 5.46 -2.90 -13.67
N GLU A 29 4.57 -3.88 -13.60
CA GLU A 29 4.86 -5.24 -14.03
C GLU A 29 4.62 -5.44 -15.53
N GLY A 30 5.05 -6.59 -16.06
CA GLY A 30 4.73 -6.99 -17.44
C GLY A 30 3.23 -7.22 -17.64
N LYS A 31 2.75 -7.11 -18.88
CA LYS A 31 1.30 -7.22 -19.20
C LYS A 31 0.67 -8.55 -18.81
N GLY A 32 1.42 -9.64 -18.79
CA GLY A 32 0.97 -10.97 -18.36
C GLY A 32 1.21 -11.28 -16.88
N THR A 33 1.72 -10.32 -16.10
CA THR A 33 2.17 -10.54 -14.72
C THR A 33 1.04 -10.34 -13.71
N TRP A 34 1.00 -11.21 -12.71
CA TRP A 34 0.16 -11.05 -11.52
C TRP A 34 1.01 -10.53 -10.37
N HIS A 35 0.59 -9.42 -9.78
CA HIS A 35 1.23 -8.83 -8.61
C HIS A 35 0.34 -9.08 -7.39
N ILE A 36 0.89 -9.71 -6.36
CA ILE A 36 0.24 -9.85 -5.05
C ILE A 36 1.17 -9.25 -4.01
N GLY A 37 0.97 -7.98 -3.69
CA GLY A 37 1.84 -7.21 -2.81
C GLY A 37 1.32 -7.17 -1.37
N GLY A 38 2.20 -7.43 -0.41
CA GLY A 38 1.97 -7.20 1.02
C GLY A 38 2.71 -5.96 1.52
N PHE A 39 2.07 -5.21 2.41
CA PHE A 39 2.68 -4.14 3.20
C PHE A 39 2.21 -4.22 4.65
N GLY A 40 3.17 -4.26 5.57
CA GLY A 40 2.95 -4.22 7.02
C GLY A 40 3.61 -2.99 7.64
N LEU A 41 2.90 -2.33 8.55
CA LEU A 41 3.41 -1.24 9.37
C LEU A 41 3.14 -1.51 10.84
N THR A 42 4.16 -1.35 11.68
CA THR A 42 4.02 -1.19 13.15
C THR A 42 4.63 0.14 13.55
N GLN A 43 3.91 0.95 14.32
CA GLN A 43 4.35 2.27 14.80
C GLN A 43 4.59 2.30 16.30
N GLY A 44 5.74 2.85 16.70
CA GLY A 44 6.05 3.34 18.04
C GLY A 44 5.49 4.74 18.31
N ASN A 45 5.76 5.26 19.50
CA ASN A 45 5.24 6.54 19.98
C ASN A 45 5.71 7.70 19.11
N ASP A 46 4.85 8.70 18.91
CA ASP A 46 5.21 9.96 18.21
C ASP A 46 5.76 9.75 16.78
N SER A 47 5.57 8.56 16.21
CA SER A 47 6.09 8.22 14.89
C SER A 47 5.17 8.71 13.77
N ASN A 48 5.77 9.12 12.64
CA ASN A 48 5.03 9.58 11.46
C ASN A 48 5.42 8.74 10.25
N VAL A 49 4.46 8.03 9.67
CA VAL A 49 4.69 7.18 8.51
C VAL A 49 3.78 7.59 7.36
N ASN A 50 4.37 7.91 6.22
CA ASN A 50 3.70 8.08 4.95
C ASN A 50 3.99 6.88 4.06
N SER A 51 2.95 6.24 3.55
CA SER A 51 3.07 5.16 2.57
C SER A 51 2.17 5.46 1.37
N CYS A 52 2.71 5.29 0.16
CA CYS A 52 1.94 5.41 -1.07
C CYS A 52 2.21 4.23 -2.00
N CYS A 53 1.17 3.54 -2.45
CA CYS A 53 1.26 2.51 -3.48
C CYS A 53 0.65 3.00 -4.80
N MET A 54 1.45 3.06 -5.85
CA MET A 54 1.02 3.41 -7.21
C MET A 54 1.01 2.16 -8.08
N ALA A 55 -0.19 1.68 -8.43
CA ALA A 55 -0.44 0.54 -9.29
C ALA A 55 -0.72 0.99 -10.72
N MET A 56 0.21 0.74 -11.65
CA MET A 56 0.17 1.28 -13.01
C MET A 56 0.14 0.20 -14.10
N GLU A 57 0.92 -0.87 -13.98
CA GLU A 57 1.02 -1.92 -15.01
C GLU A 57 1.02 -3.33 -14.37
N GLY A 58 0.27 -4.26 -14.99
CA GLY A 58 0.06 -5.64 -14.56
C GLY A 58 -1.32 -6.15 -15.00
N ALA A 59 -1.47 -7.45 -15.24
CA ALA A 59 -2.78 -8.04 -15.57
C ALA A 59 -3.72 -8.04 -14.36
N LEU A 60 -3.18 -8.44 -13.21
CA LEU A 60 -3.86 -8.47 -11.93
C LEU A 60 -2.92 -7.88 -10.89
N ILE A 61 -3.37 -6.88 -10.13
CA ILE A 61 -2.62 -6.27 -9.05
C ILE A 61 -3.48 -6.32 -7.80
N ARG A 62 -3.02 -7.03 -6.76
CA ARG A 62 -3.63 -7.00 -5.43
C ARG A 62 -2.61 -6.45 -4.44
N ASN A 63 -2.92 -5.32 -3.82
CA ASN A 63 -2.11 -4.76 -2.75
C ASN A 63 -2.86 -4.86 -1.43
N GLY A 64 -2.32 -5.64 -0.50
CA GLY A 64 -2.77 -5.70 0.88
C GLY A 64 -1.89 -4.85 1.77
N MET A 65 -2.50 -3.92 2.51
CA MET A 65 -1.83 -3.07 3.49
C MET A 65 -2.43 -3.31 4.87
N THR A 66 -1.57 -3.48 5.88
CA THR A 66 -1.97 -3.56 7.28
C THR A 66 -1.12 -2.61 8.11
N GLY A 67 -1.75 -1.72 8.87
CA GLY A 67 -1.09 -0.85 9.84
C GLY A 67 -1.51 -1.18 11.26
N THR A 68 -0.53 -1.26 12.17
CA THR A 68 -0.72 -1.41 13.61
C THR A 68 -0.10 -0.21 14.30
N LEU A 69 -0.93 0.64 14.88
CA LEU A 69 -0.51 1.84 15.60
C LEU A 69 -0.38 1.45 17.07
N ASP A 70 0.83 1.01 17.47
CA ASP A 70 1.13 0.42 18.78
C ASP A 70 1.82 1.39 19.76
N GLY A 71 2.01 2.64 19.33
CA GLY A 71 2.43 3.77 20.15
C GLY A 71 1.37 4.88 20.20
N THR A 72 1.44 5.74 21.20
CA THR A 72 0.58 6.94 21.31
C THR A 72 1.03 8.02 20.35
N ASP A 73 0.13 8.95 20.00
CA ASP A 73 0.43 10.16 19.23
C ASP A 73 0.99 9.94 17.81
N GLY A 74 1.03 8.68 17.35
CA GLY A 74 1.52 8.30 16.03
C GLY A 74 0.57 8.74 14.89
N MET A 75 1.14 9.00 13.72
CA MET A 75 0.42 9.36 12.50
C MET A 75 0.74 8.38 11.36
N ALA A 76 -0.28 7.74 10.80
CA ALA A 76 -0.18 6.92 9.58
C ALA A 76 -0.93 7.59 8.43
N ASN A 77 -0.23 7.98 7.36
CA ASN A 77 -0.86 8.38 6.11
C ASN A 77 -0.67 7.30 5.05
N LEU A 78 -1.75 6.58 4.72
CA LEU A 78 -1.73 5.44 3.82
C LEU A 78 -2.49 5.77 2.53
N ARG A 79 -1.78 5.75 1.40
CA ARG A 79 -2.29 6.26 0.13
C ARG A 79 -2.18 5.23 -0.98
N GLY A 80 -3.05 5.35 -1.97
CA GLY A 80 -3.00 4.54 -3.17
C GLY A 80 -3.47 5.28 -4.42
N LEU A 81 -2.82 4.99 -5.54
CA LEU A 81 -3.27 5.37 -6.87
C LEU A 81 -3.31 4.12 -7.74
N ALA A 82 -4.41 3.88 -8.43
CA ALA A 82 -4.49 2.84 -9.45
C ALA A 82 -4.90 3.43 -10.79
N ILE A 83 -4.26 2.95 -11.86
CA ILE A 83 -4.69 3.15 -13.24
C ILE A 83 -5.17 1.80 -13.75
N VAL A 84 -6.46 1.71 -14.07
CA VAL A 84 -7.12 0.50 -14.56
C VAL A 84 -7.53 0.74 -16.00
N GLU A 85 -6.99 -0.05 -16.92
CA GLU A 85 -7.19 0.13 -18.35
C GLU A 85 -7.40 -1.23 -19.02
N GLY A 86 -8.40 -1.33 -19.89
CA GLY A 86 -8.74 -2.57 -20.60
C GLY A 86 -9.14 -3.67 -19.64
N GLU A 87 -8.60 -4.88 -19.81
CA GLU A 87 -8.97 -6.06 -19.01
C GLU A 87 -8.16 -6.20 -17.69
N ARG A 88 -7.42 -5.15 -17.28
CA ARG A 88 -6.63 -5.19 -16.05
C ARG A 88 -7.53 -5.13 -14.82
N HIS A 89 -7.14 -5.83 -13.76
CA HIS A 89 -7.82 -5.79 -12.47
C HIS A 89 -6.89 -5.29 -11.37
N VAL A 90 -7.30 -4.26 -10.64
CA VAL A 90 -6.54 -3.72 -9.50
C VAL A 90 -7.42 -3.71 -8.26
N ASP A 91 -6.92 -4.32 -7.20
CA ASP A 91 -7.52 -4.35 -5.87
C ASP A 91 -6.52 -3.78 -4.84
N ASN A 92 -6.97 -2.81 -4.05
CA ASN A 92 -6.23 -2.29 -2.92
C ASN A 92 -7.06 -2.51 -1.65
N PHE A 93 -6.54 -3.33 -0.75
CA PHE A 93 -7.14 -3.63 0.54
C PHE A 93 -6.31 -3.00 1.65
N LEU A 94 -6.98 -2.36 2.61
CA LEU A 94 -6.35 -1.74 3.76
C LEU A 94 -7.05 -2.14 5.06
N ARG A 95 -6.25 -2.46 6.09
CA ARG A 95 -6.68 -2.58 7.48
C ARG A 95 -5.78 -1.73 8.37
N VAL A 96 -6.36 -0.97 9.28
CA VAL A 96 -5.62 -0.20 10.30
C VAL A 96 -6.16 -0.57 11.68
N ASN A 97 -5.26 -0.97 12.58
CA ASN A 97 -5.55 -1.30 13.98
C ASN A 97 -4.96 -0.20 14.86
N HIS A 98 -5.84 0.55 15.54
CA HIS A 98 -5.46 1.55 16.55
C HIS A 98 -5.34 0.86 17.91
N MET A 99 -4.13 0.47 18.30
CA MET A 99 -3.88 -0.31 19.53
C MET A 99 -3.66 0.58 20.76
N LYS A 100 -3.35 1.86 20.55
CA LYS A 100 -3.11 2.88 21.59
C LYS A 100 -3.98 4.12 21.37
N PRO A 101 -4.28 4.90 22.42
CA PRO A 101 -5.00 6.16 22.29
C PRO A 101 -4.18 7.21 21.51
N ASP A 102 -4.86 8.27 21.10
CA ASP A 102 -4.30 9.50 20.52
C ASP A 102 -3.47 9.33 19.23
N CYS A 103 -3.46 8.13 18.65
CA CYS A 103 -2.92 7.90 17.32
C CYS A 103 -3.95 8.24 16.22
N ASN A 104 -3.47 8.60 15.04
CA ASN A 104 -4.25 9.07 13.92
C ASN A 104 -3.87 8.33 12.64
N SER A 105 -4.86 8.05 11.80
CA SER A 105 -4.63 7.55 10.45
C SER A 105 -5.42 8.33 9.41
N ARG A 106 -4.87 8.41 8.20
CA ARG A 106 -5.50 9.03 7.03
C ARG A 106 -5.31 8.18 5.80
N GLU A 107 -6.42 7.80 5.20
CA GLU A 107 -6.48 6.89 4.07
C GLU A 107 -6.98 7.60 2.82
N TYR A 108 -6.16 7.63 1.76
CA TYR A 108 -6.53 8.26 0.49
C TYR A 108 -6.24 7.36 -0.70
N PHE A 109 -7.28 6.83 -1.32
CA PHE A 109 -7.19 5.96 -2.49
C PHE A 109 -7.94 6.56 -3.66
N LYS A 110 -7.29 6.62 -4.82
CA LYS A 110 -7.87 7.08 -6.07
C LYS A 110 -7.65 6.05 -7.16
N HIS A 111 -8.71 5.71 -7.87
CA HIS A 111 -8.64 4.84 -9.04
C HIS A 111 -9.09 5.63 -10.26
N ILE A 112 -8.30 5.55 -11.33
CA ILE A 112 -8.61 6.11 -12.64
C ILE A 112 -8.90 4.92 -13.55
N LEU A 113 -10.13 4.84 -14.04
CA LEU A 113 -10.60 3.75 -14.91
C LEU A 113 -10.77 4.31 -16.34
N THR A 114 -10.16 3.66 -17.32
CA THR A 114 -10.26 4.02 -18.74
C THR A 114 -10.53 2.77 -19.58
N ASP A 115 -11.66 2.74 -20.28
CA ASP A 115 -12.14 1.64 -21.14
C ASP A 115 -12.33 0.28 -20.46
N HIS A 116 -13.57 -0.21 -20.42
CA HIS A 116 -13.99 -1.55 -19.96
C HIS A 116 -13.42 -2.04 -18.60
N GLY A 117 -12.97 -1.14 -17.73
CA GLY A 117 -12.56 -1.40 -16.34
C GLY A 117 -13.70 -1.36 -15.33
#